data_AF-A0A381T575-F1
#
_entry.id   AF-A0A381T575-F1
#
_cell.length_a   1.000
_cell.length_b   1.000
_cell.length_c   1.000
_cell.angle_alpha   90.00
_cell.angle_beta   90.00
_cell.angle_gamma   90.00
#
_symmetry.space_group_name_H-M   'P 1'
#
loop_
_entity.id
_entity.type
_entity.pdbx_description
1 polymer ?
#
loop_
_entity_poly.entity_id
_entity_poly.type
_entity_poly.pdbx_seq_one_letter_code
_entity_poly.pdbx_strand_id
1 'polypeptide(L)'
;AMKVNSQYMHVLWFTLKVKEPTTLVSVKERLHNNDNVAMTTKDMTSTVFSFGRDHGHYGRIMNQTVVVEQSLHVRNDHEITGFCFTPQDGNSILSSISAAEWMLYPHSYEDKIQCLSHLFFNII
;
A
#
# COMPACT_ATOMS: atom_id res chain seq x y z
N ALA A 1 -0.62 -17.64 -9.21
CA ALA A 1 -1.34 -17.14 -8.03
C ALA A 1 -2.04 -18.30 -7.33
N MET A 2 -2.12 -18.29 -5.99
CA MET A 2 -2.78 -19.33 -5.19
C MET A 2 -4.05 -18.76 -4.56
N LYS A 3 -5.15 -19.53 -4.60
CA LYS A 3 -6.41 -19.16 -3.91
C LYS A 3 -6.49 -19.94 -2.60
N VAL A 4 -6.76 -19.22 -1.52
CA VAL A 4 -6.97 -19.79 -0.18
C VAL A 4 -8.37 -19.43 0.31
N ASN A 5 -8.89 -20.16 1.30
CA ASN A 5 -10.22 -19.92 1.85
C ASN A 5 -10.20 -18.74 2.85
N SER A 6 -9.97 -17.54 2.34
CA SER A 6 -10.02 -16.28 3.08
C SER A 6 -10.81 -15.24 2.29
N GLN A 7 -11.61 -14.45 2.98
CA GLN A 7 -12.41 -13.35 2.42
C GLN A 7 -11.85 -11.97 2.76
N TYR A 8 -10.77 -11.89 3.53
CA TYR A 8 -10.26 -10.61 4.04
C TYR A 8 -9.50 -9.83 2.97
N MET A 9 -8.25 -10.23 2.72
CA MET A 9 -7.33 -9.48 1.87
C MET A 9 -6.41 -10.42 1.11
N HIS A 10 -5.92 -9.97 -0.05
CA HIS A 10 -4.80 -10.64 -0.69
C HIS A 10 -3.49 -10.39 0.05
N VAL A 11 -2.61 -11.39 0.04
CA VAL A 11 -1.24 -11.30 0.55
C VAL A 11 -0.29 -11.41 -0.62
N LEU A 12 0.66 -10.49 -0.71
CA LEU A 12 1.71 -10.49 -1.73
C LEU A 12 3.06 -10.58 -1.06
N TRP A 13 3.79 -11.65 -1.38
CA TRP A 13 5.20 -11.81 -1.03
C TRP A 13 6.05 -11.27 -2.17
N PHE A 14 7.02 -10.42 -1.87
CA PHE A 14 7.86 -9.82 -2.89
C PHE A 14 9.35 -10.04 -2.62
N THR A 15 10.08 -10.06 -3.73
CA THR A 15 11.53 -9.98 -3.80
C THR A 15 11.87 -8.99 -4.91
N LEU A 16 12.46 -7.86 -4.55
CA LEU A 16 12.86 -6.81 -5.48
C LEU A 16 14.37 -6.77 -5.57
N LYS A 17 14.92 -6.79 -6.79
CA LYS A 17 16.35 -6.55 -7.03
C LYS A 17 16.55 -5.10 -7.47
N VAL A 18 17.38 -4.36 -6.75
CA VAL A 18 17.69 -2.96 -7.02
C VAL A 18 19.10 -2.81 -7.59
N LYS A 19 19.27 -1.87 -8.53
CA LYS A 19 20.56 -1.62 -9.19
C LYS A 19 21.57 -0.97 -8.24
N GLU A 20 21.11 0.04 -7.51
CA GLU A 20 21.92 0.77 -6.52
C GLU A 20 21.83 0.08 -5.15
N PRO A 21 22.93 0.04 -4.38
CA PRO A 21 22.92 -0.52 -3.04
C PRO A 21 21.98 0.29 -2.14
N THR A 22 21.26 -0.40 -1.26
CA THR A 22 20.29 0.19 -0.32
C THR A 22 20.42 -0.46 1.05
N THR A 23 19.80 0.17 2.06
CA THR A 23 19.74 -0.33 3.43
C THR A 23 18.29 -0.50 3.86
N LEU A 24 18.05 -1.34 4.86
CA LEU A 24 16.70 -1.51 5.42
C LEU A 24 16.11 -0.17 5.89
N VAL A 25 16.93 0.71 6.47
CA VAL A 25 16.51 2.04 6.93
C VAL A 25 16.03 2.90 5.75
N SER A 26 16.83 2.97 4.67
CA SER A 26 16.47 3.72 3.44
C SER A 26 15.18 3.17 2.80
N VAL A 27 15.01 1.84 2.79
CA VAL A 27 13.78 1.21 2.28
C VAL A 27 12.57 1.61 3.13
N LYS A 28 12.66 1.51 4.46
CA LYS A 28 11.56 1.90 5.36
C LYS A 28 11.22 3.38 5.21
N GLU A 29 12.22 4.25 5.17
CA GLU A 29 12.03 5.69 4.98
C GLU A 29 11.29 6.00 3.67
N ARG A 30 11.69 5.37 2.56
CA ARG A 30 11.00 5.53 1.27
C ARG A 30 9.56 5.03 1.29
N LEU A 31 9.28 3.97 2.04
CA LEU A 31 7.92 3.43 2.19
C LEU A 31 7.06 4.34 3.08
N HIS A 32 7.60 4.86 4.19
CA HIS A 32 6.91 5.82 5.05
C HIS A 32 6.62 7.15 4.36
N ASN A 33 7.47 7.57 3.42
CA ASN A 33 7.32 8.82 2.66
C ASN A 33 6.46 8.64 1.39
N ASN A 34 5.81 7.48 1.19
CA ASN A 34 4.94 7.23 0.04
C ASN A 34 3.49 7.16 0.48
N ASP A 35 2.70 8.19 0.18
CA ASP A 35 1.29 8.30 0.57
C ASP A 35 0.42 7.14 0.06
N ASN A 36 0.84 6.46 -1.02
CA ASN A 36 0.13 5.30 -1.56
C ASN A 36 0.38 4.02 -0.76
N VAL A 37 1.31 4.02 0.20
CA VAL A 37 1.70 2.87 1.01
C VAL A 37 1.35 3.14 2.47
N ALA A 38 0.57 2.25 3.07
CA ALA A 38 0.41 2.22 4.52
C ALA A 38 1.43 1.24 5.13
N MET A 39 1.99 1.61 6.28
CA MET A 39 2.88 0.73 7.05
C MET A 39 2.13 0.11 8.24
N THR A 40 2.44 -1.13 8.60
CA THR A 40 1.83 -1.76 9.78
C THR A 40 2.79 -2.72 10.47
N THR A 41 2.58 -2.90 11.77
CA THR A 41 3.19 -4.01 12.54
C THR A 41 2.28 -5.24 12.62
N LYS A 42 1.04 -5.14 12.14
CA LYS A 42 0.07 -6.23 12.11
C LYS A 42 0.43 -7.24 11.02
N ASP A 43 0.62 -8.50 11.38
CA ASP A 43 0.99 -9.59 10.46
C ASP A 43 -0.18 -10.49 10.04
N MET A 44 -1.40 -10.18 10.50
CA MET A 44 -2.62 -10.91 10.15
C MET A 44 -3.59 -10.07 9.31
N THR A 45 -4.05 -10.64 8.18
CA THR A 45 -5.04 -10.00 7.30
C THR A 45 -6.31 -9.57 8.04
N SER A 46 -6.80 -10.36 8.99
CA SER A 46 -8.00 -10.04 9.78
C SER A 46 -7.87 -8.76 10.58
N THR A 47 -6.70 -8.48 11.15
CA THR A 47 -6.46 -7.29 11.98
C THR A 47 -6.36 -6.02 11.15
N VAL A 48 -5.72 -6.10 9.98
CA VAL A 48 -5.66 -4.99 9.00
C VAL A 48 -7.05 -4.74 8.41
N PHE A 49 -7.79 -5.81 8.10
CA PHE A 49 -9.17 -5.70 7.63
C PHE A 49 -10.09 -5.05 8.68
N SER A 50 -9.98 -5.44 9.95
CA SER A 50 -10.74 -4.82 11.05
C SER A 50 -10.41 -3.34 11.18
N PHE A 51 -9.13 -2.96 11.11
CA PHE A 51 -8.75 -1.55 11.11
C PHE A 51 -9.46 -0.77 10.00
N GLY A 52 -9.45 -1.31 8.78
CA GLY A 52 -10.16 -0.74 7.65
C GLY A 52 -11.64 -0.54 7.93
N ARG A 53 -12.30 -1.53 8.55
CA ARG A 53 -13.72 -1.45 8.94
C ARG A 53 -14.02 -0.36 9.96
N ASP A 54 -13.14 -0.19 10.94
CA ASP A 54 -13.37 0.70 12.07
C ASP A 54 -13.03 2.17 11.74
N HIS A 55 -12.01 2.40 10.92
CA HIS A 55 -11.43 3.74 10.68
C HIS A 55 -11.52 4.19 9.22
N GLY A 56 -11.62 3.26 8.29
CA GLY A 56 -11.64 3.53 6.85
C GLY A 56 -12.95 4.14 6.38
N HIS A 57 -12.88 4.95 5.33
CA HIS A 57 -14.08 5.51 4.70
C HIS A 57 -14.94 4.38 4.12
N TYR A 58 -16.17 4.25 4.63
CA TYR A 58 -17.04 3.09 4.36
C TYR A 58 -16.37 1.74 4.62
N GLY A 59 -15.46 1.67 5.59
CA GLY A 59 -14.75 0.46 5.95
C GLY A 59 -13.60 0.07 5.02
N ARG A 60 -13.09 1.00 4.19
CA ARG A 60 -12.06 0.74 3.18
C ARG A 60 -10.71 1.38 3.53
N ILE A 61 -9.65 0.69 3.17
CA ILE A 61 -8.28 1.24 3.10
C ILE A 61 -8.03 1.62 1.64
N MET A 62 -7.73 2.90 1.40
CA MET A 62 -7.58 3.44 0.05
C MET A 62 -6.14 3.39 -0.46
N ASN A 63 -5.16 3.18 0.42
CA ASN A 63 -3.77 2.94 0.04
C ASN A 63 -3.66 1.77 -0.95
N GLN A 64 -2.67 1.84 -1.84
CA GLN A 64 -2.43 0.80 -2.83
C GLN A 64 -2.03 -0.53 -2.18
N THR A 65 -1.31 -0.45 -1.06
CA THR A 65 -0.85 -1.61 -0.31
C THR A 65 -0.59 -1.25 1.15
N VAL A 66 -0.61 -2.28 2.01
CA VAL A 66 -0.25 -2.20 3.42
C VAL A 66 0.95 -3.09 3.67
N VAL A 67 2.14 -2.51 3.86
CA VAL A 67 3.40 -3.24 4.05
C VAL A 67 3.58 -3.61 5.51
N VAL A 68 3.95 -4.87 5.75
CA VAL A 68 4.23 -5.38 7.10
C VAL A 68 5.69 -5.09 7.43
N GLU A 69 5.92 -4.10 8.30
CA GLU A 69 7.23 -3.50 8.49
C GLU A 69 8.29 -4.49 8.98
N GLN A 70 7.94 -5.35 9.93
CA GLN A 70 8.85 -6.38 10.45
C GLN A 70 9.18 -7.49 9.45
N SER A 71 8.46 -7.57 8.32
CA SER A 71 8.76 -8.54 7.26
C SER A 71 9.88 -8.08 6.33
N LEU A 72 10.21 -6.79 6.34
CA LEU A 72 11.18 -6.20 5.42
C LEU A 72 12.61 -6.64 5.74
N HIS A 73 13.31 -7.10 4.71
CA HIS A 73 14.71 -7.46 4.80
C HIS A 73 15.48 -6.96 3.58
N VAL A 74 16.74 -6.58 3.78
CA VAL A 74 17.67 -6.23 2.70
C VAL A 74 18.85 -7.19 2.75
N ARG A 75 19.06 -7.93 1.67
CA ARG A 75 20.14 -8.90 1.50
C ARG A 75 21.13 -8.41 0.45
N ASN A 76 22.42 -8.52 0.76
CA ASN A 76 23.54 -8.14 -0.11
C ASN A 76 23.39 -6.72 -0.67
N ASP A 77 22.79 -5.80 0.09
CA ASP A 77 22.48 -4.42 -0.27
C ASP A 77 21.61 -4.22 -1.53
N HIS A 78 21.23 -5.28 -2.23
CA HIS A 78 20.59 -5.21 -3.55
C HIS A 78 19.26 -5.98 -3.64
N GLU A 79 18.89 -6.75 -2.63
CA GLU A 79 17.66 -7.55 -2.65
C GLU A 79 16.77 -7.19 -1.47
N ILE A 80 15.59 -6.65 -1.76
CA ILE A 80 14.58 -6.29 -0.77
C ILE A 80 13.52 -7.39 -0.76
N THR A 81 13.25 -7.99 0.39
CA THR A 81 12.18 -8.95 0.57
C THR A 81 11.19 -8.50 1.63
N GLY A 82 9.97 -9.02 1.56
CA GLY A 82 8.93 -8.78 2.55
C GLY A 82 7.59 -9.26 2.03
N PHE A 83 6.53 -8.93 2.78
CA PHE A 83 5.17 -9.11 2.31
C PHE A 83 4.28 -7.94 2.67
N CYS A 84 3.19 -7.82 1.93
CA CYS A 84 2.18 -6.81 2.14
C CYS A 84 0.79 -7.38 1.91
N PHE A 85 -0.20 -6.63 2.39
CA PHE A 85 -1.61 -6.86 2.10
C PHE A 85 -2.08 -5.92 1.00
N THR A 86 -3.00 -6.41 0.18
CA THR A 86 -3.70 -5.60 -0.82
C THR A 86 -5.13 -5.40 -0.37
N PRO A 87 -5.59 -4.16 -0.10
CA PRO A 87 -6.99 -3.88 0.17
C PRO A 87 -7.77 -3.86 -1.15
N GLN A 88 -8.14 -5.04 -1.67
CA GLN A 88 -8.72 -5.17 -3.02
C GLN A 88 -10.03 -4.40 -3.24
N ASP A 89 -10.75 -4.09 -2.16
CA ASP A 89 -12.01 -3.33 -2.22
C ASP A 89 -11.79 -1.81 -2.32
N GLY A 90 -10.57 -1.32 -2.10
CA GLY A 90 -10.24 0.11 -2.01
C GLY A 90 -9.09 0.56 -2.90
N ASN A 91 -8.04 -0.24 -3.07
CA ASN A 91 -6.79 0.17 -3.74
C ASN A 91 -7.01 0.68 -5.18
N SER A 92 -7.93 0.08 -5.93
CA SER A 92 -8.17 0.42 -7.33
C SER A 92 -8.97 1.73 -7.51
N ILE A 93 -9.67 2.19 -6.48
CA ILE A 93 -10.58 3.34 -6.60
C ILE A 93 -9.81 4.61 -6.94
N LEU A 94 -8.69 4.88 -6.25
CA LEU A 94 -7.86 6.05 -6.56
C LEU A 94 -7.38 5.98 -8.01
N SER A 95 -6.85 4.83 -8.44
CA SER A 95 -6.33 4.66 -9.79
C SER A 95 -7.40 4.90 -10.87
N SER A 96 -8.64 4.44 -10.64
CA SER A 96 -9.76 4.69 -11.53
C SER A 96 -10.16 6.17 -11.57
N ILE A 97 -10.22 6.85 -10.42
CA ILE A 97 -10.51 8.28 -10.35
C ILE A 97 -9.40 9.09 -11.02
N SER A 98 -8.14 8.80 -10.71
CA SER A 98 -6.98 9.47 -11.32
C SER A 98 -6.97 9.33 -12.84
N ALA A 99 -7.32 8.16 -13.37
CA ALA A 99 -7.41 7.95 -14.82
C ALA A 99 -8.54 8.78 -15.46
N ALA A 100 -9.71 8.85 -14.81
CA ALA A 100 -10.83 9.66 -15.29
C ALA A 100 -10.51 11.17 -15.22
N GLU A 101 -9.94 11.63 -14.11
CA GLU A 101 -9.51 13.02 -13.93
C GLU A 101 -8.40 13.40 -14.90
N TRP A 102 -7.44 12.50 -15.19
CA TRP A 102 -6.42 12.73 -16.20
C TRP A 102 -7.02 12.91 -17.60
N MET A 103 -8.04 12.11 -17.95
CA MET A 103 -8.72 12.23 -19.25
C MET A 103 -9.49 13.56 -19.37
N LEU A 104 -10.14 14.02 -18.30
CA LEU A 104 -10.94 15.25 -18.29
C LEU A 104 -10.08 16.51 -18.11
N TYR A 105 -9.02 16.42 -17.30
CA TYR A 105 -8.20 17.53 -16.84
C TYR A 105 -6.70 17.19 -16.88
N PRO A 106 -6.13 16.92 -18.06
CA PRO A 106 -4.78 16.36 -18.21
C PRO A 106 -3.67 17.21 -17.58
N HIS A 107 -3.89 18.53 -17.40
CA HIS A 107 -2.91 19.46 -16.84
C HIS A 107 -3.15 19.83 -15.37
N SER A 108 -4.21 19.31 -14.73
CA SER A 108 -4.55 19.64 -13.33
C SER A 108 -5.12 18.48 -12.52
N TYR A 109 -5.14 17.27 -13.07
CA TYR A 109 -5.70 16.10 -12.38
C TYR A 109 -5.02 15.83 -11.04
N GLU A 110 -3.70 16.06 -10.93
CA GLU A 110 -2.92 15.85 -9.71
C GLU A 110 -3.42 16.72 -8.56
N ASP A 111 -3.75 17.99 -8.82
CA ASP A 111 -4.33 18.90 -7.82
C ASP A 111 -5.74 18.46 -7.43
N LYS A 112 -6.53 18.02 -8.42
CA LYS A 112 -7.93 17.63 -8.21
C LYS A 112 -8.05 16.38 -7.34
N ILE A 113 -7.19 15.38 -7.53
CA ILE A 113 -7.23 14.15 -6.73
C ILE A 113 -6.79 14.38 -5.28
N GLN A 114 -6.13 15.50 -4.94
CA GLN A 114 -5.69 15.77 -3.56
C GLN A 114 -6.85 15.90 -2.59
N CYS A 115 -8.08 16.16 -3.04
CA CYS A 115 -9.25 16.13 -2.17
C CYS A 115 -9.46 14.75 -1.50
N LEU A 116 -8.89 13.67 -2.06
CA LEU A 116 -8.96 12.31 -1.52
C LEU A 116 -7.79 11.96 -0.58
N SER A 117 -6.79 12.84 -0.43
CA SER A 117 -5.58 12.59 0.38
C SER A 117 -5.90 12.19 1.83
N HIS A 118 -6.96 12.76 2.41
CA HIS A 118 -7.42 12.45 3.77
C HIS A 118 -7.95 11.02 3.95
N LEU A 119 -8.12 10.25 2.86
CA LEU A 119 -8.58 8.86 2.89
C LEU A 119 -7.43 7.85 3.00
N PHE A 120 -6.17 8.30 2.92
CA PHE A 120 -4.99 7.46 3.02
C PHE A 120 -4.48 7.40 4.46
N PHE A 121 -3.93 6.24 4.83
CA PHE A 121 -3.30 6.03 6.12
C PHE A 121 -1.79 5.90 5.95
N ASN A 122 -1.03 6.56 6.81
CA ASN A 122 0.43 6.36 6.87
C ASN A 122 0.78 5.09 7.67
N ILE A 123 0.05 4.86 8.78
CA ILE A 123 0.23 3.72 9.68
C ILE A 123 -1.13 3.10 9.98
N ILE A 124 -1.19 1.77 9.94
CA ILE A 124 -2.36 0.94 10.24
C ILE A 124 -2.16 0.10 11.49
#